data_AF-A0A811KXV0-F1
#
_entry.id   AF-A0A811KXV0-F1
#
_cell.length_a   1.000
_cell.length_b   1.000
_cell.length_c   1.000
_cell.angle_alpha   90.00
_cell.angle_beta   90.00
_cell.angle_gamma   90.00
#
_symmetry.space_group_name_H-M   'P 1'
#
loop_
_entity.id
_entity.type
_entity.pdbx_description
1 polymer ?
#
loop_
_entity_poly.entity_id
_entity_poly.type
_entity_poly.pdbx_seq_one_letter_code
_entity_poly.pdbx_strand_id
1 'polypeptide(L)'
;MDEHMIYVDRYKLGACLVPKCMSTIITGVLCYLNDDVAFTKANRNITTESYVDRFCGDEIDSRDVVQWSMDHNSNNEYTVLTFVRDPIERFLSAFVDKCDVEQSHPEVWRRLDCYGCVRDVDCFIRELERRLWLNVDGRKHHLTVMDVHVVPQTWHCSMERYLSTYRVFRQVSTKSPEYKVFLDEFRFILEERQVPEKQIAYVMNELNQGHTHHTTSNSVLRKKYLEEIQSKPDLMKILIELYYYDYITFGLPMPQI
;
A
#
# COMPACT_ATOMS: atom_id res chain seq x y z
N MET A 1 -12.28 -5.30 -7.95
CA MET A 1 -11.25 -5.60 -6.94
C MET A 1 -11.75 -5.03 -5.63
N ASP A 2 -11.38 -5.57 -4.46
CA ASP A 2 -11.70 -4.89 -3.20
C ASP A 2 -10.78 -3.66 -3.12
N GLU A 3 -11.32 -2.49 -3.46
CA GLU A 3 -10.61 -1.23 -3.42
C GLU A 3 -10.70 -0.69 -2.00
N HIS A 4 -9.64 -0.15 -1.43
CA HIS A 4 -9.70 0.31 -0.05
C HIS A 4 -9.45 1.82 0.01
N MET A 5 -10.52 2.60 0.10
CA MET A 5 -10.47 4.03 0.33
C MET A 5 -10.77 4.33 1.80
N ILE A 6 -10.04 5.28 2.36
CA ILE A 6 -10.32 5.86 3.68
C ILE A 6 -10.44 7.37 3.52
N TYR A 7 -11.41 8.02 4.16
CA TYR A 7 -11.64 9.45 3.98
C TYR A 7 -12.12 10.17 5.23
N VAL A 8 -11.78 11.45 5.36
CA VAL A 8 -12.08 12.29 6.52
C VAL A 8 -12.87 13.51 6.05
N ASP A 9 -14.18 13.49 6.30
CA ASP A 9 -15.12 14.48 5.77
C ASP A 9 -14.84 15.91 6.24
N ARG A 10 -14.49 16.08 7.53
CA ARG A 10 -14.16 17.39 8.12
C ARG A 10 -13.02 18.11 7.39
N TYR A 11 -12.14 17.36 6.72
CA TYR A 11 -11.03 17.92 5.95
C TYR A 11 -11.16 17.74 4.45
N LYS A 12 -12.19 17.03 3.96
CA LYS A 12 -12.27 16.51 2.57
C LYS A 12 -10.92 15.98 2.10
N LEU A 13 -10.35 15.08 2.90
CA LEU A 13 -9.09 14.42 2.63
C LEU A 13 -9.37 12.93 2.55
N GLY A 14 -8.91 12.27 1.49
CA GLY A 14 -9.04 10.82 1.34
C GLY A 14 -7.73 10.19 0.93
N ALA A 15 -7.59 8.89 1.15
CA ALA A 15 -6.50 8.11 0.59
C ALA A 15 -7.02 6.78 0.07
N CYS A 16 -6.70 6.47 -1.19
CA CYS A 16 -6.86 5.13 -1.69
C CYS A 16 -5.59 4.31 -1.44
N LEU A 17 -5.77 3.21 -0.73
CA LEU A 17 -4.72 2.43 -0.12
C LEU A 17 -4.29 1.28 -1.02
N VAL A 18 -3.06 1.37 -1.50
CA VAL A 18 -2.39 0.25 -2.15
C VAL A 18 -1.65 -0.57 -1.08
N PRO A 19 -1.91 -1.90 -0.97
CA PRO A 19 -1.22 -2.74 0.00
C PRO A 19 0.29 -2.64 -0.15
N LYS A 20 1.00 -2.63 0.99
CA LYS A 20 2.48 -2.56 1.09
C LYS A 20 3.13 -1.25 0.60
N CYS A 21 2.32 -0.21 0.39
CA CYS A 21 2.74 1.15 0.05
C CYS A 21 2.43 2.15 1.18
N MET A 22 2.75 1.81 2.44
CA MET A 22 2.40 2.60 3.65
C MET A 22 0.90 2.66 4.02
N SER A 23 0.07 1.75 3.48
CA SER A 23 -1.38 1.72 3.71
C SER A 23 -1.79 1.80 5.19
N THR A 24 -1.14 1.03 6.08
CA THR A 24 -1.43 1.03 7.52
C THR A 24 -1.16 2.37 8.19
N ILE A 25 -0.06 3.04 7.82
CA ILE A 25 0.32 4.32 8.42
C ILE A 25 -0.65 5.42 7.99
N ILE A 26 -0.98 5.46 6.71
CA ILE A 26 -1.93 6.44 6.18
C ILE A 26 -3.33 6.20 6.76
N THR A 27 -3.71 4.93 6.98
CA THR A 27 -4.91 4.60 7.74
C THR A 27 -4.89 5.19 9.14
N GLY A 28 -3.80 5.00 9.90
CA GLY A 28 -3.64 5.57 11.24
C GLY A 28 -3.70 7.10 11.24
N VAL A 29 -3.08 7.76 10.25
CA VAL A 29 -3.18 9.21 10.06
C VAL A 29 -4.63 9.64 9.86
N LEU A 30 -5.37 9.00 8.95
CA LEU A 30 -6.76 9.38 8.67
C LEU A 30 -7.70 9.04 9.83
N CYS A 31 -7.53 7.91 10.53
CA CYS A 31 -8.27 7.63 11.76
C CYS A 31 -8.02 8.71 12.84
N TYR A 32 -6.75 9.14 13.02
CA TYR A 32 -6.40 10.21 13.95
C TYR A 32 -7.03 11.55 13.53
N LEU A 33 -6.97 11.90 12.25
CA LEU A 33 -7.56 13.15 11.75
C LEU A 33 -9.09 13.16 11.82
N ASN A 34 -9.73 11.99 11.78
CA ASN A 34 -11.17 11.86 11.95
C ASN A 34 -11.60 12.27 13.38
N ASP A 35 -11.00 11.64 14.39
CA ASP A 35 -11.25 11.94 15.81
C ASP A 35 -9.97 11.86 16.65
N ASP A 36 -9.23 12.96 16.69
CA ASP A 36 -7.95 13.07 17.38
C ASP A 36 -8.10 12.97 18.91
N VAL A 37 -9.24 13.44 19.44
CA VAL A 37 -9.51 13.43 20.88
C VAL A 37 -9.72 12.01 21.36
N ALA A 38 -10.59 11.24 20.68
CA ALA A 38 -10.85 9.86 21.05
C ALA A 38 -9.65 8.97 20.73
N PHE A 39 -8.93 9.21 19.62
CA PHE A 39 -7.70 8.48 19.27
C PHE A 39 -6.64 8.61 20.36
N THR A 40 -6.34 9.84 20.80
CA THR A 40 -5.36 10.09 21.88
C THR A 40 -5.87 9.56 23.22
N LYS A 41 -7.16 9.71 23.55
CA LYS A 41 -7.74 9.20 24.81
C LYS A 41 -7.67 7.67 24.90
N ALA A 42 -7.77 6.98 23.77
CA ALA A 42 -7.61 5.54 23.66
C ALA A 42 -6.14 5.08 23.71
N ASN A 43 -5.18 6.00 23.90
CA ASN A 43 -3.75 5.72 23.92
C ASN A 43 -3.26 4.97 22.66
N ARG A 44 -3.83 5.33 21.50
CA ARG A 44 -3.43 4.84 20.18
C ARG A 44 -2.28 5.70 19.64
N ASN A 45 -1.39 5.09 18.86
CA ASN A 45 -0.33 5.78 18.11
C ASN A 45 -0.43 5.39 16.63
N ILE A 46 -0.13 6.32 15.71
CA ILE A 46 -0.24 6.09 14.26
C ILE A 46 0.69 4.95 13.84
N THR A 47 1.89 4.91 14.43
CA THR A 47 2.95 3.94 14.12
C THR A 47 2.65 2.51 14.58
N THR A 48 1.72 2.33 15.52
CA THR A 48 1.34 1.03 16.10
C THR A 48 -0.04 0.55 15.64
N GLU A 49 -0.74 1.33 14.81
CA GLU A 49 -2.01 0.90 14.25
C GLU A 49 -1.84 -0.39 13.42
N SER A 50 -2.87 -1.23 13.43
CA SER A 50 -2.90 -2.49 12.71
C SER A 50 -4.17 -2.58 11.87
N TYR A 51 -4.12 -3.29 10.75
CA TYR A 51 -5.31 -3.47 9.89
C TYR A 51 -6.45 -4.20 10.60
N VAL A 52 -6.14 -5.10 11.55
CA VAL A 52 -7.13 -5.94 12.25
C VAL A 52 -7.86 -5.18 13.34
N ASP A 53 -7.17 -4.26 14.03
CA ASP A 53 -7.70 -3.49 15.15
C ASP A 53 -7.44 -2.00 14.91
N ARG A 54 -8.05 -1.47 13.85
CA ARG A 54 -7.98 -0.05 13.46
C ARG A 54 -8.89 0.78 14.35
N PHE A 55 -8.40 1.92 14.84
CA PHE A 55 -9.16 2.79 15.73
C PHE A 55 -10.53 3.20 15.18
N CYS A 56 -10.58 3.59 13.90
CA CYS A 56 -11.80 4.06 13.25
C CYS A 56 -12.66 2.94 12.65
N GLY A 57 -12.31 1.66 12.89
CA GLY A 57 -13.04 0.52 12.33
C GLY A 57 -13.21 0.63 10.81
N ASP A 58 -14.45 0.47 10.35
CA ASP A 58 -14.86 0.68 8.96
C ASP A 58 -15.72 1.94 8.78
N GLU A 59 -15.81 2.82 9.79
CA GLU A 59 -16.70 4.00 9.79
C GLU A 59 -16.39 4.97 8.63
N ILE A 60 -15.11 5.08 8.30
CA ILE A 60 -14.59 5.98 7.27
C ILE A 60 -14.02 5.24 6.06
N ASP A 61 -14.37 3.96 5.91
CA ASP A 61 -13.93 3.10 4.81
C ASP A 61 -14.94 3.15 3.65
N SER A 62 -14.44 3.12 2.42
CA SER A 62 -15.22 2.71 1.25
C SER A 62 -14.51 1.58 0.50
N ARG A 63 -15.29 0.59 0.07
CA ARG A 63 -14.81 -0.55 -0.74
C ARG A 63 -15.05 -0.42 -2.24
N ASP A 64 -15.67 0.68 -2.65
CA ASP A 64 -15.96 1.02 -4.03
C ASP A 64 -15.62 2.49 -4.26
N VAL A 65 -14.49 2.73 -4.93
CA VAL A 65 -13.97 4.09 -5.18
C VAL A 65 -14.86 4.83 -6.18
N VAL A 66 -15.41 4.12 -7.16
CA VAL A 66 -16.30 4.71 -8.18
C VAL A 66 -17.55 5.25 -7.50
N GLN A 67 -18.21 4.40 -6.70
CA GLN A 67 -19.42 4.77 -5.98
C GLN A 67 -19.13 5.88 -4.97
N TRP A 68 -18.06 5.77 -4.19
CA TRP A 68 -17.65 6.83 -3.26
C TRP A 68 -17.40 8.15 -3.98
N SER A 69 -16.73 8.13 -5.13
CA SER A 69 -16.47 9.34 -5.90
C SER A 69 -17.75 9.98 -6.42
N MET A 70 -18.76 9.20 -6.80
CA MET A 70 -20.06 9.73 -7.22
C MET A 70 -20.81 10.37 -6.05
N ASP A 71 -20.79 9.72 -4.89
CA ASP A 71 -21.56 10.13 -3.72
C ASP A 71 -20.94 11.32 -2.96
N HIS A 72 -19.60 11.34 -2.85
CA HIS A 72 -18.88 12.27 -1.98
C HIS A 72 -17.98 13.25 -2.73
N ASN A 73 -17.47 12.88 -3.91
CA ASN A 73 -16.42 13.64 -4.59
C ASN A 73 -16.77 14.03 -6.04
N SER A 74 -18.05 14.14 -6.39
CA SER A 74 -18.49 14.46 -7.75
C SER A 74 -18.06 15.87 -8.20
N ASN A 75 -17.90 16.79 -7.26
CA ASN A 75 -17.40 18.15 -7.50
C ASN A 75 -15.88 18.29 -7.30
N ASN A 76 -15.14 17.18 -7.12
CA ASN A 76 -13.71 17.18 -6.81
C ASN A 76 -13.33 18.00 -5.58
N GLU A 77 -14.14 17.96 -4.52
CA GLU A 77 -13.88 18.68 -3.26
C GLU A 77 -12.79 18.03 -2.40
N TYR A 78 -12.61 16.72 -2.56
CA TYR A 78 -11.62 15.95 -1.81
C TYR A 78 -10.26 16.00 -2.49
N THR A 79 -9.23 16.24 -1.69
CA THR A 79 -7.87 15.87 -2.07
C THR A 79 -7.70 14.38 -1.79
N VAL A 80 -7.59 13.58 -2.84
CA VAL A 80 -7.42 12.12 -2.73
C VAL A 80 -5.95 11.76 -2.93
N LEU A 81 -5.39 11.07 -1.96
CA LEU A 81 -4.00 10.61 -1.95
C LEU A 81 -3.92 9.17 -2.41
N THR A 82 -2.81 8.81 -3.03
CA THR A 82 -2.43 7.40 -3.16
C THR A 82 -0.92 7.27 -3.02
N PHE A 83 -0.48 6.12 -2.55
CA PHE A 83 0.92 5.87 -2.24
C PHE A 83 1.39 4.69 -3.08
N VAL A 84 2.49 4.87 -3.78
CA VAL A 84 3.09 3.87 -4.66
C VAL A 84 4.52 3.58 -4.22
N ARG A 85 5.01 2.40 -4.53
CA ARG A 85 6.36 1.93 -4.17
C ARG A 85 7.02 1.31 -5.39
N ASP A 86 8.34 1.22 -5.37
CA ASP A 86 9.07 0.36 -6.30
C ASP A 86 8.40 -1.04 -6.37
N PRO A 87 8.05 -1.55 -7.57
CA PRO A 87 7.27 -2.77 -7.69
C PRO A 87 7.96 -4.03 -7.15
N ILE A 88 9.26 -4.19 -7.35
CA ILE A 88 10.01 -5.35 -6.81
C ILE A 88 10.07 -5.26 -5.29
N GLU A 89 10.33 -4.06 -4.77
CA GLU A 89 10.36 -3.82 -3.34
C GLU A 89 8.98 -4.08 -2.70
N ARG A 90 7.89 -3.70 -3.37
CA ARG A 90 6.52 -3.99 -2.93
C ARG A 90 6.23 -5.48 -2.94
N PHE A 91 6.54 -6.16 -4.05
CA PHE A 91 6.40 -7.62 -4.19
C PHE A 91 7.11 -8.36 -3.06
N LEU A 92 8.39 -8.05 -2.82
CA LEU A 92 9.17 -8.66 -1.75
C LEU A 92 8.56 -8.40 -0.37
N SER A 93 7.98 -7.21 -0.16
CA SER A 93 7.32 -6.89 1.11
C SER A 93 6.03 -7.70 1.29
N ALA A 94 5.30 -8.01 0.22
CA ALA A 94 4.12 -8.85 0.26
C ALA A 94 4.50 -10.31 0.47
N PHE A 95 5.44 -10.83 -0.31
CA PHE A 95 5.88 -12.22 -0.25
C PHE A 95 6.48 -12.57 1.12
N VAL A 96 7.40 -11.76 1.64
CA VAL A 96 8.01 -12.03 2.97
C VAL A 96 6.95 -12.00 4.08
N ASP A 97 6.07 -11.01 4.07
CA ASP A 97 5.04 -10.86 5.09
C ASP A 97 4.04 -12.02 5.06
N LYS A 98 3.48 -12.32 3.89
CA LYS A 98 2.38 -13.27 3.73
C LYS A 98 2.86 -14.72 3.61
N CYS A 99 3.94 -14.96 2.89
CA CYS A 99 4.39 -16.31 2.54
C CYS A 99 5.50 -16.86 3.44
N ASP A 100 6.23 -16.00 4.14
CA ASP A 100 7.29 -16.45 5.05
C ASP A 100 6.91 -16.26 6.52
N VAL A 101 6.61 -15.01 6.91
CA VAL A 101 6.34 -14.62 8.30
C VAL A 101 4.98 -15.11 8.77
N GLU A 102 3.89 -14.75 8.10
CA GLU A 102 2.54 -15.15 8.53
C GLU A 102 2.32 -16.66 8.43
N GLN A 103 2.86 -17.33 7.40
CA GLN A 103 2.81 -18.79 7.29
C GLN A 103 3.54 -19.53 8.42
N SER A 104 4.48 -18.90 9.11
CA SER A 104 5.15 -19.51 10.27
C SER A 104 4.23 -19.65 11.50
N HIS A 105 3.02 -19.07 11.45
CA HIS A 105 2.03 -19.14 12.52
C HIS A 105 1.00 -20.26 12.21
N PRO A 106 0.95 -21.34 13.01
CA PRO A 106 0.14 -22.54 12.73
C PRO A 106 -1.37 -22.27 12.56
N GLU A 107 -1.89 -21.20 13.16
CA GLU A 107 -3.31 -20.83 13.12
C GLU A 107 -3.71 -20.07 11.83
N VAL A 108 -2.73 -19.49 11.12
CA VAL A 108 -2.92 -18.68 9.91
C VAL A 108 -2.75 -19.49 8.62
N TRP A 109 -2.07 -20.65 8.71
CA TRP A 109 -1.72 -21.51 7.57
C TRP A 109 -2.91 -21.90 6.67
N ARG A 110 -4.15 -21.86 7.18
CA ARG A 110 -5.36 -22.18 6.41
C ARG A 110 -5.94 -21.02 5.58
N ARG A 111 -5.48 -19.77 5.75
CA ARG A 111 -6.10 -18.59 5.11
C ARG A 111 -5.27 -17.94 3.99
N LEU A 112 -3.96 -18.21 3.92
CA LEU A 112 -3.05 -17.60 2.95
C LEU A 112 -2.33 -18.69 2.15
N ASP A 113 -2.98 -19.13 1.08
CA ASP A 113 -2.35 -20.01 0.10
C ASP A 113 -1.39 -19.18 -0.77
N CYS A 114 -0.09 -19.34 -0.56
CA CYS A 114 0.94 -18.80 -1.46
C CYS A 114 1.08 -19.67 -2.71
N TYR A 115 -0.06 -19.94 -3.31
CA TYR A 115 -0.29 -20.75 -4.51
C TYR A 115 0.33 -22.15 -4.47
N GLY A 116 0.38 -22.78 -3.28
CA GLY A 116 1.03 -24.06 -3.04
C GLY A 116 2.56 -24.00 -3.04
N CYS A 117 3.18 -22.84 -3.25
CA CYS A 117 4.63 -22.66 -3.29
C CYS A 117 5.28 -22.48 -1.91
N VAL A 118 4.48 -22.20 -0.88
CA VAL A 118 4.94 -22.01 0.51
C VAL A 118 5.95 -20.84 0.60
N ARG A 119 7.26 -21.11 0.54
CA ARG A 119 8.38 -20.15 0.61
C ARG A 119 9.28 -20.16 -0.63
N ASP A 120 8.89 -20.88 -1.67
CA ASP A 120 9.60 -20.89 -2.95
C ASP A 120 9.18 -19.68 -3.80
N VAL A 121 10.07 -18.69 -3.90
CA VAL A 121 9.79 -17.44 -4.63
C VAL A 121 9.77 -17.65 -6.14
N ASP A 122 10.52 -18.62 -6.66
CA ASP A 122 10.55 -18.97 -8.10
C ASP A 122 9.19 -19.55 -8.51
N CYS A 123 8.74 -20.58 -7.78
CA CYS A 123 7.40 -21.16 -7.93
C CYS A 123 6.33 -20.07 -7.84
N PHE A 124 6.43 -19.21 -6.83
CA PHE A 124 5.43 -18.17 -6.58
C PHE A 124 5.33 -17.17 -7.75
N ILE A 125 6.46 -16.69 -8.27
CA ILE A 125 6.50 -15.73 -9.38
C ILE A 125 5.88 -16.33 -10.64
N ARG A 126 6.21 -17.58 -10.98
CA ARG A 126 5.66 -18.27 -12.16
C ARG A 126 4.17 -18.51 -12.03
N GLU A 127 3.71 -18.87 -10.83
CA GLU A 127 2.29 -19.09 -10.60
C GLU A 127 1.51 -17.78 -10.55
N LEU A 128 2.10 -16.71 -10.00
CA LEU A 128 1.55 -15.35 -10.09
C LEU A 128 1.36 -14.94 -11.55
N GLU A 129 2.39 -15.09 -12.39
CA GLU A 129 2.30 -14.80 -13.81
C GLU A 129 1.14 -15.55 -14.46
N ARG A 130 1.11 -16.88 -14.30
CA ARG A 130 0.06 -17.74 -14.85
C ARG A 130 -1.33 -17.26 -14.43
N ARG A 131 -1.52 -16.91 -13.16
CA ARG A 131 -2.81 -16.46 -12.60
C ARG A 131 -3.24 -15.09 -13.11
N LEU A 132 -2.32 -14.14 -13.27
CA LEU A 132 -2.65 -12.81 -13.77
C LEU A 132 -2.99 -12.85 -15.26
N TRP A 133 -2.29 -13.65 -16.07
CA TRP A 133 -2.64 -13.85 -17.48
C TRP A 133 -4.03 -14.45 -17.67
N LEU A 134 -4.48 -15.36 -16.79
CA LEU A 134 -5.88 -15.85 -16.83
C LEU A 134 -6.91 -14.72 -16.66
N ASN A 135 -6.60 -13.69 -15.87
CA ASN A 135 -7.49 -12.54 -15.71
C ASN A 135 -7.50 -11.65 -16.96
N VAL A 136 -6.32 -11.41 -17.55
CA VAL A 136 -6.17 -10.61 -18.77
C VAL A 136 -6.89 -11.27 -19.96
N ASP A 137 -6.81 -12.60 -20.07
CA ASP A 137 -7.44 -13.37 -21.16
C ASP A 137 -8.98 -13.49 -21.03
N GLY A 138 -9.60 -12.79 -20.08
CA GLY A 138 -11.05 -12.84 -19.86
C GLY A 138 -11.56 -14.14 -19.24
N ARG A 139 -10.67 -15.06 -18.84
CA ARG A 139 -11.00 -16.29 -18.11
C ARG A 139 -11.36 -16.02 -16.63
N LYS A 140 -11.25 -14.75 -16.19
CA LYS A 140 -11.71 -14.18 -14.90
C LYS A 140 -11.48 -15.10 -13.71
N HIS A 141 -10.21 -15.24 -13.34
CA HIS A 141 -9.82 -15.96 -12.13
C HIS A 141 -10.04 -15.07 -10.89
N HIS A 142 -10.82 -15.56 -9.92
CA HIS A 142 -11.10 -14.79 -8.70
C HIS A 142 -9.80 -14.48 -7.94
N LEU A 143 -9.54 -13.19 -7.73
CA LEU A 143 -8.37 -12.73 -6.98
C LEU A 143 -8.52 -13.09 -5.51
N THR A 144 -7.52 -13.77 -4.98
CA THR A 144 -7.37 -14.12 -3.57
C THR A 144 -6.80 -12.95 -2.77
N VAL A 145 -6.84 -13.06 -1.44
CA VAL A 145 -6.17 -12.11 -0.53
C VAL A 145 -4.68 -11.97 -0.88
N MET A 146 -4.01 -13.06 -1.26
CA MET A 146 -2.61 -12.98 -1.67
C MET A 146 -2.45 -12.19 -2.97
N ASP A 147 -3.30 -12.45 -3.98
CA ASP A 147 -3.26 -11.73 -5.27
C ASP A 147 -3.36 -10.21 -5.06
N VAL A 148 -4.26 -9.73 -4.19
CA VAL A 148 -4.44 -8.29 -3.88
C VAL A 148 -3.15 -7.64 -3.36
N HIS A 149 -2.23 -8.39 -2.74
CA HIS A 149 -0.96 -7.84 -2.25
C HIS A 149 0.15 -7.79 -3.30
N VAL A 150 0.02 -8.54 -4.41
CA VAL A 150 1.09 -8.70 -5.42
C VAL A 150 0.65 -8.36 -6.84
N VAL A 151 -0.63 -8.11 -7.12
CA VAL A 151 -1.09 -7.56 -8.41
C VAL A 151 -0.46 -6.18 -8.66
N PRO A 152 -0.37 -5.72 -9.91
CA PRO A 152 0.13 -4.37 -10.20
C PRO A 152 -0.60 -3.29 -9.41
N GLN A 153 0.13 -2.29 -8.95
CA GLN A 153 -0.40 -1.17 -8.16
C GLN A 153 -1.46 -0.40 -8.93
N THR A 154 -1.26 -0.28 -10.25
CA THR A 154 -2.20 0.30 -11.21
C THR A 154 -3.55 -0.41 -11.29
N TRP A 155 -3.70 -1.63 -10.76
CA TRP A 155 -4.97 -2.35 -10.74
C TRP A 155 -5.83 -2.02 -9.50
N HIS A 156 -5.29 -1.25 -8.55
CA HIS A 156 -6.02 -0.79 -7.39
C HIS A 156 -6.69 0.55 -7.65
N CYS A 157 -7.61 0.92 -6.75
CA CYS A 157 -8.08 2.30 -6.61
C CYS A 157 -8.78 2.88 -7.85
N SER A 158 -9.32 2.03 -8.73
CA SER A 158 -9.85 2.45 -10.03
C SER A 158 -8.92 3.45 -10.73
N MET A 159 -7.60 3.23 -10.64
CA MET A 159 -6.58 4.17 -11.14
C MET A 159 -6.71 4.39 -12.65
N GLU A 160 -7.21 3.42 -13.40
CA GLU A 160 -7.50 3.56 -14.81
C GLU A 160 -8.51 4.68 -15.11
N ARG A 161 -9.34 5.07 -14.13
CA ARG A 161 -10.29 6.19 -14.21
C ARG A 161 -9.84 7.43 -13.47
N TYR A 162 -9.31 7.27 -12.26
CA TYR A 162 -9.15 8.37 -11.32
C TYR A 162 -7.71 8.79 -11.05
N LEU A 163 -6.70 8.11 -11.62
CA LEU A 163 -5.32 8.41 -11.27
C LEU A 163 -4.94 9.89 -11.50
N SER A 164 -5.47 10.52 -12.55
CA SER A 164 -5.21 11.94 -12.84
C SER A 164 -5.78 12.91 -11.80
N THR A 165 -6.73 12.47 -10.98
CA THR A 165 -7.30 13.27 -9.88
C THR A 165 -6.59 13.04 -8.55
N TYR A 166 -5.71 12.03 -8.47
CA TYR A 166 -5.01 11.68 -7.25
C TYR A 166 -3.69 12.44 -7.08
N ARG A 167 -3.33 12.72 -5.82
CA ARG A 167 -1.98 13.10 -5.43
C ARG A 167 -1.20 11.82 -5.13
N VAL A 168 -0.27 11.49 -6.02
CA VAL A 168 0.54 10.27 -5.94
C VAL A 168 1.81 10.56 -5.15
N PHE A 169 1.99 9.86 -4.04
CA PHE A 169 3.22 9.86 -3.25
C PHE A 169 4.05 8.63 -3.54
N ARG A 170 5.35 8.82 -3.74
CA ARG A 170 6.30 7.70 -3.80
C ARG A 170 6.78 7.37 -2.39
N GLN A 171 6.54 6.14 -1.94
CA GLN A 171 7.15 5.63 -0.73
C GLN A 171 8.66 5.53 -0.94
N VAL A 172 9.39 6.30 -0.14
CA VAL A 172 10.85 6.26 -0.08
C VAL A 172 11.33 5.78 1.29
N SER A 173 12.59 5.37 1.37
CA SER A 173 13.19 4.95 2.64
C SER A 173 13.26 6.13 3.60
N THR A 174 12.91 5.94 4.87
CA THR A 174 13.02 6.97 5.92
C THR A 174 14.46 7.47 6.12
N LYS A 175 15.45 6.74 5.60
CA LYS A 175 16.87 7.09 5.63
C LYS A 175 17.33 7.88 4.40
N SER A 176 16.51 8.02 3.36
CA SER A 176 16.92 8.71 2.13
C SER A 176 16.59 10.21 2.20
N PRO A 177 17.39 11.07 1.55
CA PRO A 177 17.12 12.52 1.50
C PRO A 177 15.73 12.87 0.95
N GLU A 178 15.23 12.06 0.02
CA GLU A 178 13.91 12.20 -0.60
C GLU A 178 12.77 12.06 0.42
N TYR A 179 13.01 11.41 1.57
CA TYR A 179 11.99 11.30 2.62
C TYR A 179 11.61 12.65 3.21
N LYS A 180 12.57 13.60 3.28
CA LYS A 180 12.26 14.96 3.73
C LYS A 180 11.33 15.66 2.73
N VAL A 181 11.55 15.48 1.43
CA VAL A 181 10.68 16.04 0.38
C VAL A 181 9.27 15.47 0.51
N PHE A 182 9.15 14.15 0.70
CA PHE A 182 7.88 13.49 1.00
C PHE A 182 7.16 14.12 2.20
N LEU A 183 7.88 14.35 3.31
CA LEU A 183 7.30 14.95 4.52
C LEU A 183 6.85 16.38 4.30
N ASP A 184 7.65 17.18 3.59
CA ASP A 184 7.33 18.58 3.29
C ASP A 184 6.09 18.69 2.38
N GLU A 185 5.99 17.84 1.34
CA GLU A 185 4.81 17.74 0.48
C GLU A 185 3.57 17.26 1.23
N PHE A 186 3.71 16.25 2.09
CA PHE A 186 2.59 15.74 2.88
C PHE A 186 2.08 16.80 3.88
N ARG A 187 2.99 17.50 4.56
CA ARG A 187 2.66 18.64 5.45
C ARG A 187 1.89 19.71 4.70
N PHE A 188 2.38 20.10 3.51
CA PHE A 188 1.73 21.10 2.67
C PHE A 188 0.28 20.75 2.33
N ILE A 189 -0.01 19.47 2.01
CA ILE A 189 -1.39 19.03 1.76
C ILE A 189 -2.26 19.17 3.01
N LEU A 190 -1.76 18.81 4.19
CA LEU A 190 -2.53 18.96 5.43
C LEU A 190 -2.82 20.44 5.71
N GLU A 191 -1.85 21.33 5.47
CA GLU A 191 -2.04 22.79 5.58
C GLU A 191 -3.08 23.31 4.57
N GLU A 192 -2.99 22.89 3.31
CA GLU A 192 -3.96 23.23 2.24
C GLU A 192 -5.39 22.82 2.62
N ARG A 193 -5.53 21.66 3.27
CA ARG A 193 -6.81 21.14 3.78
C ARG A 193 -7.23 21.72 5.13
N GLN A 194 -6.54 22.76 5.61
CA GLN A 194 -6.85 23.49 6.84
C GLN A 194 -6.85 22.60 8.09
N VAL A 195 -6.00 21.57 8.09
CA VAL A 195 -5.76 20.76 9.29
C VAL A 195 -5.06 21.64 10.34
N PRO A 196 -5.53 21.69 11.60
CA PRO A 196 -4.90 22.50 12.64
C PRO A 196 -3.45 22.12 12.87
N GLU A 197 -2.57 23.12 13.09
CA GLU A 197 -1.14 22.90 13.27
C GLU A 197 -0.81 21.88 14.37
N LYS A 198 -1.61 21.82 15.44
CA LYS A 198 -1.43 20.82 16.50
C LYS A 198 -1.52 19.38 15.97
N GLN A 199 -2.48 19.12 15.07
CA GLN A 199 -2.66 17.80 14.48
C GLN A 199 -1.60 17.51 13.44
N ILE A 200 -1.25 18.50 12.62
CA ILE A 200 -0.14 18.41 11.67
C ILE A 200 1.15 18.04 12.41
N ALA A 201 1.51 18.79 13.45
CA ALA A 201 2.71 18.53 14.24
C ALA A 201 2.73 17.11 14.84
N TYR A 202 1.58 16.61 15.33
CA TYR A 202 1.47 15.23 15.82
C TYR A 202 1.74 14.21 14.71
N VAL A 203 1.07 14.35 13.56
CA VAL A 203 1.24 13.46 12.40
C VAL A 203 2.69 13.48 11.91
N MET A 204 3.28 14.67 11.75
CA MET A 204 4.66 14.82 11.29
C MET A 204 5.68 14.23 12.28
N ASN A 205 5.42 14.34 13.58
CA ASN A 205 6.24 13.72 14.61
C ASN A 205 6.17 12.18 14.52
N GLU A 206 4.97 11.60 14.40
CA GLU A 206 4.79 10.15 14.24
C GLU A 206 5.49 9.61 12.98
N LEU A 207 5.38 10.31 11.86
CA LEU A 207 6.06 9.90 10.62
C LEU A 207 7.59 9.98 10.74
N ASN A 208 8.13 11.00 11.41
CA ASN A 208 9.58 11.16 11.62
C ASN A 208 10.19 10.10 12.54
N GLN A 209 9.43 9.51 13.47
CA GLN A 209 9.94 8.50 14.39
C GLN A 209 10.27 7.17 13.71
N GLY A 210 9.88 6.97 12.45
CA GLY A 210 10.48 6.00 11.52
C GLY A 210 10.31 4.51 11.87
N HIS A 211 9.63 4.18 12.98
CA HIS A 211 9.46 2.81 13.45
C HIS A 211 8.00 2.39 13.31
N THR A 212 7.69 1.67 12.23
CA THR A 212 6.46 0.91 12.17
C THR A 212 6.76 -0.52 12.59
N HIS A 213 5.83 -1.16 13.29
CA HIS A 213 5.97 -2.58 13.67
C HIS A 213 6.22 -3.51 12.46
N HIS A 214 5.91 -3.03 11.25
CA HIS A 214 6.03 -3.74 9.97
C HIS A 214 7.15 -3.22 9.06
N THR A 215 8.24 -2.64 9.60
CA THR A 215 9.35 -2.17 8.74
C THR A 215 10.13 -3.36 8.16
N THR A 216 9.65 -3.93 7.06
CA THR A 216 10.26 -5.07 6.35
C THR A 216 11.43 -4.68 5.46
N SER A 217 11.73 -3.39 5.32
CA SER A 217 12.67 -2.84 4.32
C SER A 217 14.11 -3.34 4.47
N ASN A 218 14.52 -3.84 5.64
CA ASN A 218 15.89 -4.32 5.90
C ASN A 218 15.96 -5.72 6.53
N SER A 219 14.93 -6.55 6.40
CA SER A 219 14.98 -7.89 6.99
C SER A 219 15.95 -8.79 6.22
N VAL A 220 16.64 -9.70 6.94
CA VAL A 220 17.53 -10.72 6.36
C VAL A 220 16.78 -11.55 5.30
N LEU A 221 15.50 -11.84 5.54
CA LEU A 221 14.64 -12.57 4.62
C LEU A 221 14.42 -11.82 3.30
N ARG A 222 14.16 -10.51 3.37
CA ARG A 222 13.99 -9.70 2.16
C ARG A 222 15.24 -9.72 1.29
N LYS A 223 16.41 -9.53 1.91
CA LYS A 223 17.69 -9.56 1.20
C LYS A 223 17.93 -10.92 0.54
N LYS A 224 17.66 -12.02 1.25
CA LYS A 224 17.73 -13.39 0.73
C LYS A 224 16.88 -13.57 -0.53
N TYR A 225 15.60 -13.20 -0.50
CA TYR A 225 14.73 -13.39 -1.67
C TYR A 225 15.06 -12.44 -2.83
N LEU A 226 15.51 -11.22 -2.53
CA LEU A 226 16.00 -10.31 -3.57
C LEU A 226 17.21 -10.90 -4.29
N GLU A 227 18.19 -11.43 -3.56
CA GLU A 227 19.37 -12.08 -4.13
C GLU A 227 18.98 -13.30 -4.98
N GLU A 228 18.00 -14.10 -4.52
CA GLU A 228 17.49 -15.23 -5.29
C GLU A 228 16.87 -14.81 -6.62
N ILE A 229 16.00 -13.78 -6.62
CA ILE A 229 15.39 -13.24 -7.85
C ILE A 229 16.46 -12.66 -8.77
N GLN A 230 17.41 -11.88 -8.24
CA GLN A 230 18.49 -11.27 -9.02
C GLN A 230 19.43 -12.31 -9.63
N SER A 231 19.59 -13.48 -8.99
CA SER A 231 20.39 -14.57 -9.55
C SER A 231 19.74 -15.29 -10.74
N LYS A 232 18.46 -15.02 -11.03
CA LYS A 232 17.65 -15.69 -12.06
C LYS A 232 17.01 -14.65 -13.01
N PRO A 233 17.67 -14.30 -14.13
CA PRO A 233 17.18 -13.28 -15.07
C PRO A 233 15.74 -13.51 -15.56
N ASP A 234 15.34 -14.77 -15.74
CA ASP A 234 13.97 -15.13 -16.15
C ASP A 234 12.91 -14.68 -15.12
N LEU A 235 13.19 -14.79 -13.82
CA LEU A 235 12.26 -14.35 -12.78
C LEU A 235 12.16 -12.82 -12.75
N MET A 236 13.29 -12.13 -12.88
CA MET A 236 13.31 -10.67 -12.97
C MET A 236 12.53 -10.19 -14.19
N LYS A 237 12.68 -10.85 -15.34
CA LYS A 237 11.93 -10.55 -16.55
C LYS A 237 10.42 -10.69 -16.34
N ILE A 238 9.95 -11.79 -15.73
CA ILE A 238 8.53 -11.98 -15.41
C ILE A 238 8.02 -10.83 -14.54
N LEU A 239 8.73 -10.47 -13.47
CA LEU A 239 8.31 -9.38 -12.58
C LEU A 239 8.27 -8.03 -13.29
N ILE A 240 9.24 -7.73 -14.17
CA ILE A 240 9.25 -6.50 -14.97
C ILE A 240 8.05 -6.47 -15.92
N GLU A 241 7.73 -7.58 -16.58
CA GLU A 241 6.59 -7.68 -17.48
C GLU A 241 5.26 -7.51 -16.73
N LEU A 242 5.09 -8.18 -15.58
CA LEU A 242 3.91 -8.05 -14.74
C LEU A 242 3.70 -6.62 -14.24
N TYR A 243 4.77 -5.94 -13.83
CA TYR A 243 4.70 -4.59 -13.26
C TYR A 243 5.04 -3.47 -14.25
N TYR A 244 5.11 -3.77 -15.55
CA TYR A 244 5.51 -2.81 -16.57
C TYR A 244 4.70 -1.50 -16.49
N TYR A 245 3.38 -1.63 -16.33
CA TYR A 245 2.48 -0.48 -16.21
C TYR A 245 2.71 0.32 -14.93
N ASP A 246 3.16 -0.27 -13.83
CA ASP A 246 3.49 0.50 -12.62
C ASP A 246 4.72 1.37 -12.87
N TYR A 247 5.75 0.85 -13.55
CA TYR A 247 6.96 1.62 -13.84
C TYR A 247 6.67 2.83 -14.72
N ILE A 248 5.97 2.62 -15.84
CA ILE A 248 5.70 3.72 -16.78
C ILE A 248 4.71 4.72 -16.22
N THR A 249 3.65 4.25 -15.54
CA THR A 249 2.57 5.11 -15.04
C THR A 249 3.07 6.03 -13.93
N PHE A 250 3.94 5.51 -13.05
CA PHE A 250 4.45 6.28 -11.92
C PHE A 250 5.84 6.88 -12.17
N GLY A 251 6.41 6.71 -13.36
CA GLY A 251 7.74 7.22 -13.71
C GLY A 251 8.85 6.68 -12.81
N LEU A 252 8.79 5.38 -12.49
CA LEU A 252 9.77 4.69 -11.64
C LEU A 252 10.90 4.11 -12.50
N PRO A 253 12.13 4.01 -11.97
CA PRO A 253 13.24 3.44 -12.71
C PRO A 253 13.01 1.95 -12.95
N MET A 254 13.10 1.50 -14.20
CA MET A 254 13.03 0.08 -14.52
C MET A 254 14.33 -0.63 -14.10
N PRO A 255 14.25 -1.84 -13.52
CA PRO A 255 15.42 -2.65 -13.25
C PRO A 255 16.15 -3.03 -14.54
N GLN A 256 17.47 -3.15 -14.47
CA GLN A 256 18.28 -3.71 -15.55
C GLN A 256 18.33 -5.24 -15.41
N ILE A 257 18.31 -5.96 -16.53
CA ILE A 257 18.43 -7.43 -16.62
C ILE A 257 19.84 -7.79 -17.09
#